data_AF-A0A376LJ98-F1
#
_entry.id   AF-A0A376LJ98-F1
#
_cell.length_a   1.000
_cell.length_b   1.000
_cell.length_c   1.000
_cell.angle_alpha   90.00
_cell.angle_beta   90.00
_cell.angle_gamma   90.00
#
_symmetry.space_group_name_H-M   'P 1'
#
loop_
_entity.id
_entity.type
_entity.pdbx_description
1 polymer ?
#
loop_
_entity_poly.entity_id
_entity_poly.type
_entity_poly.pdbx_seq_one_letter_code
_entity_poly.pdbx_strand_id
1 'polypeptide(L)'
;MKLLQRGVALALLTTFTLASEAALAYEQDKTYKITVLHTNDHHGHFWRNEYGEYGLAAQKTLVDGIRKEVAAEGGSVLLLSGGDINTGVPESDLQDAEPDFRGMNLVGYDAMAIGNHEFDNPLTVLRQQEKWAKFPLLSANIYQKSTGERLFKPWALFKRQDLKIAVIGLTTDDTAKLGNPENFTDIEFRKPADEAKLVIQELQQTEKPDIIIAATHMGHYDNGEHGSNAPGDVEMARALPAGSLAMIVGGHSQDPVCMAAENKKQVDYVPGTPCKTGSTKRHLDCAGA
;
A
#
# COMPACT_ATOMS: atom_id res chain seq x y z
N MET A 1 -55.36 34.86 -58.37
CA MET A 1 -53.95 35.27 -58.28
C MET A 1 -53.48 35.07 -56.84
N LYS A 2 -52.27 34.52 -56.69
CA LYS A 2 -51.73 33.76 -55.54
C LYS A 2 -51.73 34.51 -54.19
N LEU A 3 -52.16 33.84 -53.11
CA LEU A 3 -51.80 34.16 -51.73
C LEU A 3 -50.38 33.63 -51.45
N LEU A 4 -49.48 34.47 -50.95
CA LEU A 4 -48.19 34.09 -50.38
C LEU A 4 -48.36 33.92 -48.86
N GLN A 5 -48.30 32.69 -48.36
CA GLN A 5 -48.00 32.41 -46.95
C GLN A 5 -46.49 32.46 -46.74
N ARG A 6 -46.00 33.35 -45.87
CA ARG A 6 -44.64 33.31 -45.33
C ARG A 6 -44.67 32.49 -44.04
N GLY A 7 -44.22 31.25 -44.11
CA GLY A 7 -43.93 30.43 -42.93
C GLY A 7 -42.59 30.83 -42.33
N VAL A 8 -42.59 31.22 -41.06
CA VAL A 8 -41.37 31.40 -40.26
C VAL A 8 -40.94 30.01 -39.79
N ALA A 9 -39.82 29.51 -40.30
CA ALA A 9 -39.21 28.28 -39.81
C ALA A 9 -38.44 28.59 -38.51
N LEU A 10 -38.99 28.15 -37.37
CA LEU A 10 -38.33 28.20 -36.08
C LEU A 10 -37.45 26.95 -35.95
N ALA A 11 -36.13 27.10 -36.15
CA ALA A 11 -35.17 26.03 -35.89
C ALA A 11 -34.94 25.90 -34.38
N LEU A 12 -35.46 24.83 -33.76
CA LEU A 12 -35.09 24.44 -32.41
C LEU A 12 -33.69 23.81 -32.45
N LEU A 13 -32.68 24.55 -31.98
CA LEU A 13 -31.41 23.94 -31.54
C LEU A 13 -31.65 23.30 -30.17
N THR A 14 -31.74 21.98 -30.12
CA THR A 14 -31.60 21.21 -28.87
C THR A 14 -30.13 21.04 -28.55
N THR A 15 -29.60 21.88 -27.67
CA THR A 15 -28.29 21.69 -27.04
C THR A 15 -28.36 20.51 -26.06
N PHE A 16 -27.79 19.37 -26.43
CA PHE A 16 -27.50 18.28 -25.50
C PHE A 16 -26.33 18.71 -24.61
N THR A 17 -26.61 19.23 -23.41
CA THR A 17 -25.60 19.37 -22.36
C THR A 17 -25.33 17.99 -21.80
N LEU A 18 -24.25 17.34 -22.24
CA LEU A 18 -23.66 16.20 -21.54
C LEU A 18 -23.09 16.75 -20.22
N ALA A 19 -23.93 16.80 -19.19
CA ALA A 19 -23.44 16.94 -17.84
C ALA A 19 -22.65 15.66 -17.55
N SER A 20 -21.32 15.78 -17.53
CA SER A 20 -20.47 14.76 -16.94
C SER A 20 -20.74 14.78 -15.45
N GLU A 21 -21.77 14.06 -15.01
CA GLU A 21 -21.90 13.67 -13.62
C GLU A 21 -20.63 12.87 -13.28
N ALA A 22 -19.76 13.48 -12.47
CA ALA A 22 -18.74 12.72 -11.76
C ALA A 22 -19.51 11.78 -10.84
N ALA A 23 -19.88 10.61 -11.36
CA ALA A 23 -20.54 9.58 -10.59
C ALA A 23 -19.61 9.25 -9.42
N LEU A 24 -20.07 9.57 -8.21
CA LEU A 24 -19.49 8.99 -7.01
C LEU A 24 -19.53 7.48 -7.22
N ALA A 25 -18.38 6.83 -7.07
CA ALA A 25 -18.24 5.43 -7.44
C ALA A 25 -19.00 4.50 -6.48
N TYR A 26 -19.34 4.99 -5.28
CA TYR A 26 -20.13 4.26 -4.29
C TYR A 26 -21.65 4.54 -4.39
N GLU A 27 -22.46 3.51 -4.24
CA GLU A 27 -23.90 3.68 -3.98
C GLU A 27 -24.16 4.27 -2.58
N GLN A 28 -24.97 5.33 -2.51
CA GLN A 28 -25.41 5.95 -1.26
C GLN A 28 -26.20 4.96 -0.38
N ASP A 29 -25.98 5.00 0.93
CA ASP A 29 -26.63 4.14 1.95
C ASP A 29 -26.35 2.62 1.84
N LYS A 30 -25.47 2.20 0.94
CA LYS A 30 -24.96 0.82 0.88
C LYS A 30 -23.78 0.64 1.83
N THR A 31 -23.83 -0.41 2.65
CA THR A 31 -22.72 -0.78 3.53
C THR A 31 -21.78 -1.74 2.81
N TYR A 32 -20.51 -1.36 2.72
CA TYR A 32 -19.45 -2.16 2.11
C TYR A 32 -18.65 -2.91 3.17
N LYS A 33 -18.38 -4.18 2.91
CA LYS A 33 -17.45 -4.99 3.70
C LYS A 33 -16.14 -5.13 2.94
N ILE A 34 -15.06 -4.58 3.50
CA ILE A 34 -13.70 -4.72 2.95
C ILE A 34 -12.81 -5.31 4.03
N THR A 35 -12.13 -6.39 3.68
CA THR A 35 -11.08 -7.01 4.50
C THR A 35 -9.73 -6.66 3.87
N VAL A 36 -8.88 -5.97 4.62
CA VAL A 36 -7.48 -5.77 4.24
C VAL A 36 -6.64 -6.79 5.00
N LEU A 37 -6.04 -7.71 4.26
CA LEU A 37 -5.02 -8.62 4.77
C LEU A 37 -3.67 -7.98 4.52
N HIS A 38 -2.73 -8.19 5.44
CA HIS A 38 -1.40 -7.64 5.30
C HIS A 38 -0.33 -8.51 5.95
N THR A 39 0.89 -8.35 5.45
CA THR A 39 2.14 -8.87 6.03
C THR A 39 3.26 -7.88 5.73
N ASN A 40 4.40 -8.04 6.37
CA ASN A 40 5.58 -7.21 6.15
C ASN A 40 6.83 -7.99 6.55
N ASP A 41 8.01 -7.52 6.11
CA ASP A 41 9.32 -8.01 6.56
C ASP A 41 9.46 -9.53 6.40
N HIS A 42 9.15 -10.00 5.19
CA HIS A 42 9.16 -11.43 4.86
C HIS A 42 10.58 -12.02 4.87
N HIS A 43 11.58 -11.25 4.46
CA HIS A 43 13.00 -11.60 4.56
C HIS A 43 13.34 -13.02 4.10
N GLY A 44 12.88 -13.42 2.92
CA GLY A 44 13.24 -14.70 2.31
C GLY A 44 12.54 -15.96 2.87
N HIS A 45 11.56 -15.81 3.77
CA HIS A 45 10.91 -16.94 4.46
C HIS A 45 9.83 -17.64 3.60
N PHE A 46 10.09 -17.88 2.30
CA PHE A 46 9.12 -18.56 1.44
C PHE A 46 8.79 -19.98 1.92
N TRP A 47 9.75 -20.63 2.58
CA TRP A 47 9.63 -21.98 3.10
C TRP A 47 9.30 -21.99 4.60
N ARG A 48 8.70 -23.09 5.06
CA ARG A 48 8.49 -23.33 6.49
C ARG A 48 9.84 -23.53 7.20
N ASN A 49 9.95 -23.16 8.47
CA ASN A 49 11.16 -23.44 9.23
C ASN A 49 11.30 -24.91 9.65
N GLU A 50 12.35 -25.19 10.42
CA GLU A 50 12.66 -26.52 10.96
C GLU A 50 11.56 -27.06 11.90
N TYR A 51 10.78 -26.19 12.55
CA TYR A 51 9.66 -26.55 13.41
C TYR A 51 8.33 -26.67 12.66
N GLY A 52 8.34 -26.38 11.35
CA GLY A 52 7.16 -26.46 10.48
C GLY A 52 6.23 -25.24 10.56
N GLU A 53 6.72 -24.11 11.06
CA GLU A 53 5.99 -22.86 11.18
C GLU A 53 6.05 -22.05 9.87
N TYR A 54 5.06 -21.17 9.68
CA TYR A 54 4.97 -20.20 8.56
C TYR A 54 5.23 -20.80 7.16
N GLY A 55 5.77 -20.00 6.24
CA GLY A 55 5.98 -20.33 4.83
C GLY A 55 4.78 -20.02 3.94
N LEU A 56 5.05 -19.66 2.68
CA LEU A 56 4.03 -19.20 1.74
C LEU A 56 3.00 -20.29 1.38
N ALA A 57 3.34 -21.57 1.54
CA ALA A 57 2.39 -22.66 1.33
C ALA A 57 1.25 -22.68 2.38
N ALA A 58 1.59 -22.51 3.66
CA ALA A 58 0.60 -22.40 4.72
C ALA A 58 -0.19 -21.09 4.59
N GLN A 59 0.52 -19.98 4.31
CA GLN A 59 -0.10 -18.68 4.08
C GLN A 59 -1.12 -18.72 2.93
N LYS A 60 -0.78 -19.38 1.82
CA LYS A 60 -1.70 -19.56 0.67
C LYS A 60 -3.01 -20.20 1.10
N THR A 61 -2.94 -21.27 1.90
CA THR A 61 -4.13 -21.97 2.39
C THR A 61 -4.99 -21.07 3.29
N LEU A 62 -4.36 -20.33 4.20
CA LEU A 62 -5.05 -19.39 5.09
C LEU A 62 -5.73 -18.26 4.30
N VAL A 63 -4.99 -17.61 3.41
CA VAL A 63 -5.50 -16.50 2.58
C VAL A 63 -6.66 -16.96 1.69
N ASP A 64 -6.57 -18.15 1.10
CA ASP A 64 -7.67 -18.71 0.29
C ASP A 64 -8.92 -18.98 1.13
N GLY A 65 -8.75 -19.47 2.36
CA GLY A 65 -9.84 -19.65 3.32
C GLY A 65 -10.56 -18.35 3.62
N ILE A 66 -9.80 -17.30 3.97
CA ILE A 66 -10.35 -15.97 4.26
C ILE A 66 -11.03 -15.37 3.04
N ARG A 67 -10.43 -15.46 1.85
CA ARG A 67 -11.06 -14.98 0.60
C ARG A 67 -12.39 -15.66 0.35
N LYS A 68 -12.48 -16.97 0.58
CA LYS A 68 -13.72 -17.73 0.42
C LYS A 68 -14.79 -17.30 1.43
N GLU A 69 -14.40 -17.09 2.69
CA GLU A 69 -15.30 -16.62 3.76
C GLU A 69 -15.84 -15.22 3.45
N VAL A 70 -14.95 -14.26 3.17
CA VAL A 70 -15.33 -12.87 2.86
C VAL A 70 -16.21 -12.82 1.60
N ALA A 71 -15.91 -13.63 0.57
CA ALA A 71 -16.74 -13.72 -0.62
C ALA A 71 -18.14 -14.26 -0.33
N ALA A 72 -18.28 -15.26 0.56
CA ALA A 72 -19.58 -15.79 0.97
C ALA A 72 -20.43 -14.74 1.71
N GLU A 73 -19.80 -13.77 2.35
CA GLU A 73 -20.46 -12.63 3.00
C GLU A 73 -20.72 -11.44 2.06
N GLY A 74 -20.35 -11.53 0.78
CA GLY A 74 -20.46 -10.43 -0.18
C GLY A 74 -19.43 -9.31 0.02
N GLY A 75 -18.36 -9.58 0.76
CA GLY A 75 -17.27 -8.64 0.98
C GLY A 75 -16.18 -8.69 -0.09
N SER A 76 -15.20 -7.79 0.06
CA SER A 76 -14.02 -7.70 -0.81
C SER A 76 -12.74 -7.92 -0.01
N VAL A 77 -11.74 -8.55 -0.61
CA VAL A 77 -10.39 -8.70 -0.01
C VAL A 77 -9.36 -7.88 -0.78
N LEU A 78 -8.47 -7.21 -0.04
CA LEU A 78 -7.23 -6.63 -0.54
C LEU A 78 -6.07 -7.21 0.28
N LEU A 79 -5.01 -7.71 -0.36
CA LEU A 79 -3.83 -8.26 0.32
C LEU A 79 -2.60 -7.39 0.01
N LEU A 80 -2.04 -6.75 1.04
CA LEU A 80 -0.93 -5.82 0.91
C LEU A 80 0.33 -6.32 1.60
N SER A 81 1.50 -5.93 1.09
CA SER A 81 2.79 -6.16 1.76
C SER A 81 3.44 -4.83 2.17
N GLY A 82 3.96 -4.76 3.39
CA GLY A 82 4.79 -3.66 3.89
C GLY A 82 6.22 -3.64 3.34
N GLY A 83 6.62 -4.60 2.50
CA GLY A 83 7.95 -4.66 1.89
C GLY A 83 8.94 -5.55 2.64
N ASP A 84 10.22 -5.40 2.31
CA ASP A 84 11.33 -6.22 2.80
C ASP A 84 11.11 -7.72 2.58
N ILE A 85 11.01 -8.06 1.30
CA ILE A 85 10.97 -9.45 0.86
C ILE A 85 12.37 -10.03 0.80
N ASN A 86 13.34 -9.20 0.45
CA ASN A 86 14.74 -9.56 0.31
C ASN A 86 15.45 -9.77 1.66
N THR A 87 16.52 -10.56 1.60
CA THR A 87 17.57 -10.70 2.63
C THR A 87 17.12 -11.30 3.95
N GLY A 88 17.50 -12.54 4.22
CA GLY A 88 17.33 -13.14 5.55
C GLY A 88 17.46 -14.67 5.59
N VAL A 89 17.19 -15.35 4.48
CA VAL A 89 17.26 -16.82 4.38
C VAL A 89 18.18 -17.18 3.21
N PRO A 90 19.26 -17.96 3.43
CA PRO A 90 20.27 -18.24 2.39
C PRO A 90 19.70 -18.81 1.08
N GLU A 91 18.69 -19.68 1.17
CA GLU A 91 18.02 -20.25 0.01
C GLU A 91 17.29 -19.20 -0.83
N SER A 92 16.72 -18.16 -0.21
CA SER A 92 16.12 -17.02 -0.91
C SER A 92 17.20 -16.09 -1.47
N ASP A 93 18.18 -15.73 -0.63
CA ASP A 93 19.20 -14.72 -0.94
C ASP A 93 20.04 -15.14 -2.15
N LEU A 94 20.42 -16.41 -2.25
CA LEU A 94 21.16 -16.98 -3.39
C LEU A 94 20.35 -17.03 -4.69
N GLN A 95 19.04 -16.80 -4.62
CA GLN A 95 18.11 -16.81 -5.75
C GLN A 95 17.43 -15.44 -5.94
N ASP A 96 18.00 -14.37 -5.36
CA ASP A 96 17.47 -13.01 -5.47
C ASP A 96 15.98 -12.89 -5.07
N ALA A 97 15.54 -13.67 -4.09
CA ALA A 97 14.14 -13.79 -3.66
C ALA A 97 13.14 -14.20 -4.77
N GLU A 98 13.60 -14.84 -5.86
CA GLU A 98 12.72 -15.38 -6.90
C GLU A 98 11.61 -16.30 -6.35
N PRO A 99 11.87 -17.28 -5.46
CA PRO A 99 10.81 -18.14 -4.93
C PRO A 99 9.78 -17.35 -4.13
N ASP A 100 10.19 -16.30 -3.44
CA ASP A 100 9.36 -15.44 -2.60
C ASP A 100 8.37 -14.64 -3.44
N PHE A 101 8.85 -13.88 -4.44
CA PHE A 101 7.97 -13.11 -5.33
C PHE A 101 7.02 -14.02 -6.13
N ARG A 102 7.49 -15.19 -6.57
CA ARG A 102 6.63 -16.16 -7.26
C ARG A 102 5.61 -16.81 -6.33
N GLY A 103 5.98 -17.06 -5.07
CA GLY A 103 5.06 -17.53 -4.04
C GLY A 103 4.00 -16.48 -3.72
N MET A 104 4.39 -15.21 -3.57
CA MET A 104 3.47 -14.09 -3.36
C MET A 104 2.47 -13.94 -4.51
N ASN A 105 2.88 -14.19 -5.75
CA ASN A 105 1.93 -14.25 -6.88
C ASN A 105 0.86 -15.33 -6.71
N LEU A 106 1.23 -16.49 -6.16
CA LEU A 106 0.29 -17.59 -5.94
C LEU A 106 -0.64 -17.32 -4.76
N VAL A 107 -0.14 -16.70 -3.69
CA VAL A 107 -0.93 -16.19 -2.57
C VAL A 107 -1.91 -15.10 -3.04
N GLY A 108 -1.50 -14.31 -4.04
CA GLY A 108 -2.31 -13.29 -4.69
C GLY A 108 -2.23 -11.95 -4.00
N TYR A 109 -1.02 -11.47 -3.71
CA TYR A 109 -0.80 -10.10 -3.25
C TYR A 109 -1.32 -9.09 -4.30
N ASP A 110 -1.89 -7.99 -3.81
CA ASP A 110 -2.46 -6.92 -4.64
C ASP A 110 -1.46 -5.79 -4.87
N ALA A 111 -0.65 -5.43 -3.87
CA ALA A 111 0.45 -4.47 -3.96
C ALA A 111 1.44 -4.65 -2.80
N MET A 112 2.63 -4.08 -2.98
CA MET A 112 3.69 -4.09 -1.97
C MET A 112 4.38 -2.73 -1.92
N ALA A 113 4.67 -2.22 -0.73
CA ALA A 113 5.62 -1.13 -0.55
C ALA A 113 7.04 -1.65 -0.79
N ILE A 114 7.88 -0.86 -1.45
CA ILE A 114 9.32 -1.17 -1.54
C ILE A 114 9.94 -0.86 -0.17
N GLY A 115 10.57 -1.84 0.46
CA GLY A 115 11.34 -1.68 1.67
C GLY A 115 12.81 -1.33 1.42
N ASN A 116 13.59 -1.18 2.49
CA ASN A 116 15.00 -0.83 2.35
C ASN A 116 15.84 -2.02 1.86
N HIS A 117 15.49 -3.26 2.23
CA HIS A 117 16.24 -4.45 1.83
C HIS A 117 16.05 -4.82 0.36
N GLU A 118 15.04 -4.27 -0.32
CA GLU A 118 14.95 -4.32 -1.79
C GLU A 118 16.14 -3.66 -2.51
N PHE A 119 16.93 -2.84 -1.80
CA PHE A 119 18.14 -2.19 -2.31
C PHE A 119 19.46 -2.83 -1.84
N ASP A 120 19.40 -3.96 -1.13
CA ASP A 120 20.60 -4.75 -0.84
C ASP A 120 21.24 -5.29 -2.12
N ASN A 121 20.40 -5.58 -3.11
CA ASN A 121 20.81 -5.98 -4.44
C ASN A 121 20.86 -4.76 -5.39
N PRO A 122 21.66 -4.82 -6.48
CA PRO A 122 21.66 -3.78 -7.50
C PRO A 122 20.26 -3.53 -8.07
N LEU A 123 19.96 -2.30 -8.48
CA LEU A 123 18.64 -1.91 -9.03
C LEU A 123 18.16 -2.84 -10.16
N THR A 124 19.07 -3.42 -10.95
CA THR A 124 18.71 -4.38 -12.01
C THR A 124 18.04 -5.64 -11.48
N VAL A 125 18.39 -6.09 -10.27
CA VAL A 125 17.74 -7.21 -9.59
C VAL A 125 16.35 -6.81 -9.12
N LEU A 126 16.19 -5.63 -8.51
CA LEU A 126 14.86 -5.12 -8.15
C LEU A 126 13.94 -4.95 -9.38
N ARG A 127 14.47 -4.47 -10.52
CA ARG A 127 13.72 -4.44 -11.79
C ARG A 127 13.37 -5.83 -12.31
N GLN A 128 14.15 -6.85 -11.98
CA GLN A 128 13.84 -8.23 -12.32
C GLN A 128 12.75 -8.80 -11.41
N GLN A 129 12.78 -8.46 -10.11
CA GLN A 129 11.73 -8.77 -9.15
C GLN A 129 10.39 -8.14 -9.55
N GLU A 130 10.38 -6.89 -10.03
CA GLU A 130 9.17 -6.25 -10.61
C GLU A 130 8.61 -7.02 -11.81
N LYS A 131 9.44 -7.74 -12.59
CA LYS A 131 8.97 -8.58 -13.71
C LYS A 131 8.43 -9.92 -13.23
N TRP A 132 8.96 -10.45 -12.12
CA TRP A 132 8.45 -11.68 -11.52
C TRP A 132 7.12 -11.42 -10.83
N ALA A 133 6.99 -10.32 -10.10
CA ALA A 133 5.77 -9.92 -9.40
C ALA A 133 4.63 -9.61 -10.38
N LYS A 134 3.44 -10.13 -10.09
CA LYS A 134 2.18 -9.84 -10.79
C LYS A 134 1.39 -8.71 -10.12
N PHE A 135 1.98 -8.12 -9.10
CA PHE A 135 1.49 -6.98 -8.33
C PHE A 135 2.54 -5.87 -8.39
N PRO A 136 2.14 -4.60 -8.30
CA PRO A 136 3.08 -3.49 -8.36
C PRO A 136 3.90 -3.38 -7.07
N LEU A 137 5.19 -3.11 -7.24
CA LEU A 137 6.08 -2.63 -6.19
C LEU A 137 6.02 -1.10 -6.17
N LEU A 138 5.59 -0.53 -5.06
CA LEU A 138 5.19 0.87 -4.95
C LEU A 138 6.16 1.65 -4.08
N SER A 139 6.55 2.83 -4.54
CA SER A 139 7.18 3.86 -3.71
C SER A 139 7.05 5.22 -4.37
N ALA A 140 6.45 6.18 -3.66
CA ALA A 140 6.25 7.53 -4.16
C ALA A 140 7.46 8.44 -3.90
N ASN A 141 8.26 8.14 -2.89
CA ASN A 141 9.30 9.03 -2.39
C ASN A 141 10.72 8.67 -2.87
N ILE A 142 10.85 7.74 -3.82
CA ILE A 142 12.13 7.37 -4.43
C ILE A 142 12.27 8.04 -5.79
N TYR A 143 13.28 8.90 -5.90
CA TYR A 143 13.49 9.76 -7.06
C TYR A 143 14.87 9.56 -7.67
N GLN A 144 14.94 9.78 -8.98
CA GLN A 144 16.21 9.86 -9.70
C GLN A 144 16.72 11.29 -9.56
N LYS A 145 17.93 11.47 -9.03
CA LYS A 145 18.47 12.81 -8.73
C LYS A 145 18.63 13.65 -9.99
N SER A 146 19.12 13.05 -11.07
CA SER A 146 19.41 13.74 -12.33
C SER A 146 18.19 14.28 -13.07
N THR A 147 17.03 13.61 -12.94
CA THR A 147 15.79 13.96 -13.67
C THR A 147 14.70 14.53 -12.77
N GLY A 148 14.73 14.22 -11.47
CA GLY A 148 13.64 14.54 -10.54
C GLY A 148 12.38 13.70 -10.77
N GLU A 149 12.48 12.59 -11.52
CA GLU A 149 11.37 11.66 -11.76
C GLU A 149 11.34 10.54 -10.72
N ARG A 150 10.14 10.04 -10.40
CA ARG A 150 9.98 8.88 -9.51
C ARG A 150 10.50 7.61 -10.20
N LEU A 151 11.27 6.79 -9.48
CA LEU A 151 11.75 5.51 -10.01
C LEU A 151 10.65 4.46 -10.10
N PHE A 152 9.67 4.52 -9.21
CA PHE A 152 8.61 3.51 -9.08
C PHE A 152 7.23 4.17 -9.17
N LYS A 153 6.21 3.34 -9.31
CA LYS A 153 4.84 3.85 -9.30
C LYS A 153 4.51 4.33 -7.87
N PRO A 154 3.96 5.55 -7.72
CA PRO A 154 3.66 6.10 -6.40
C PRO A 154 2.44 5.46 -5.74
N TRP A 155 1.49 4.97 -6.53
CA TRP A 155 0.30 4.26 -6.06
C TRP A 155 -0.21 3.26 -7.09
N ALA A 156 -1.14 2.40 -6.65
CA ALA A 156 -1.98 1.57 -7.50
C ALA A 156 -3.46 1.77 -7.16
N LEU A 157 -4.33 1.58 -8.15
CA LEU A 157 -5.78 1.69 -8.01
C LEU A 157 -6.43 0.32 -8.13
N PHE A 158 -7.35 0.02 -7.23
CA PHE A 158 -8.09 -1.23 -7.19
C PHE A 158 -9.57 -0.94 -7.20
N LYS A 159 -10.29 -1.63 -8.07
CA LYS A 159 -11.75 -1.68 -7.99
C LYS A 159 -12.16 -2.87 -7.13
N ARG A 160 -12.98 -2.63 -6.12
CA ARG A 160 -13.57 -3.66 -5.25
C ARG A 160 -15.05 -3.35 -5.08
N GLN A 161 -15.90 -4.21 -5.61
CA GLN A 161 -17.30 -3.88 -5.89
C GLN A 161 -17.33 -2.63 -6.79
N ASP A 162 -18.07 -1.60 -6.41
CA ASP A 162 -18.11 -0.30 -7.08
C ASP A 162 -17.12 0.72 -6.50
N LEU A 163 -16.45 0.41 -5.38
CA LEU A 163 -15.45 1.27 -4.75
C LEU A 163 -14.12 1.34 -5.52
N LYS A 164 -13.54 2.54 -5.60
CA LYS A 164 -12.17 2.81 -6.02
C LYS A 164 -11.27 2.97 -4.79
N ILE A 165 -10.34 2.05 -4.61
CA ILE A 165 -9.36 2.05 -3.52
C ILE A 165 -7.99 2.41 -4.10
N ALA A 166 -7.33 3.44 -3.55
CA ALA A 166 -5.95 3.78 -3.86
C ALA A 166 -5.01 3.25 -2.77
N VAL A 167 -3.91 2.63 -3.19
CA VAL A 167 -2.83 2.20 -2.29
C VAL A 167 -1.57 2.96 -2.66
N ILE A 168 -1.07 3.80 -1.74
CA ILE A 168 0.18 4.54 -1.87
C ILE A 168 1.32 3.66 -1.34
N GLY A 169 2.49 3.69 -1.98
CA GLY A 169 3.71 3.09 -1.44
C GLY A 169 4.68 4.13 -0.89
N LEU A 170 5.27 3.89 0.28
CA LEU A 170 6.31 4.76 0.86
C LEU A 170 7.43 3.94 1.48
N THR A 171 8.66 4.41 1.33
CA THR A 171 9.88 3.77 1.83
C THR A 171 10.59 4.68 2.81
N THR A 172 11.16 4.15 3.89
CA THR A 172 11.99 4.93 4.83
C THR A 172 13.11 5.69 4.10
N ASP A 173 13.30 6.96 4.43
CA ASP A 173 14.39 7.79 3.88
C ASP A 173 15.75 7.51 4.54
N ASP A 174 15.81 6.60 5.51
CA ASP A 174 17.06 6.03 6.01
C ASP A 174 17.71 5.02 5.04
N THR A 175 17.00 4.53 4.03
CA THR A 175 17.52 3.52 3.08
C THR A 175 18.87 3.93 2.47
N ALA A 176 19.01 5.19 2.04
CA ALA A 176 20.26 5.70 1.47
C ALA A 176 21.39 5.85 2.51
N LYS A 177 21.07 5.90 3.81
CA LYS A 177 22.05 5.93 4.90
C LYS A 177 22.49 4.52 5.32
N LEU A 178 21.59 3.55 5.22
CA LEU A 178 21.78 2.18 5.70
C LEU A 178 22.38 1.24 4.65
N GLY A 179 22.01 1.39 3.37
CA GLY A 179 22.45 0.49 2.30
C GLY A 179 23.80 0.85 1.68
N ASN A 180 24.19 0.11 0.63
CA ASN A 180 25.42 0.36 -0.11
C ASN A 180 25.33 1.66 -0.94
N PRO A 181 26.17 2.69 -0.69
CA PRO A 181 26.16 3.94 -1.45
C PRO A 181 26.27 3.77 -2.98
N GLU A 182 26.94 2.72 -3.45
CA GLU A 182 27.08 2.45 -4.89
C GLU A 182 25.73 2.21 -5.58
N ASN A 183 24.78 1.57 -4.88
CA ASN A 183 23.44 1.32 -5.38
C ASN A 183 22.58 2.60 -5.46
N PHE A 184 23.02 3.71 -4.86
CA PHE A 184 22.25 4.95 -4.71
C PHE A 184 22.83 6.17 -5.43
N THR A 185 23.81 5.99 -6.31
CA THR A 185 24.56 7.10 -6.94
C THR A 185 23.64 8.18 -7.53
N ASP A 186 22.62 7.80 -8.30
CA ASP A 186 21.62 8.70 -8.91
C ASP A 186 20.22 8.53 -8.29
N ILE A 187 20.14 8.03 -7.05
CA ILE A 187 18.88 7.78 -6.34
C ILE A 187 18.84 8.64 -5.07
N GLU A 188 17.68 9.23 -4.79
CA GLU A 188 17.38 9.88 -3.52
C GLU A 188 16.06 9.36 -2.93
N PHE A 189 16.02 9.29 -1.60
CA PHE A 189 14.82 8.99 -0.83
C PHE A 189 14.38 10.29 -0.18
N ARG A 190 13.24 10.82 -0.61
CA ARG A 190 12.65 12.03 -0.03
C ARG A 190 11.85 11.67 1.21
N LYS A 191 11.58 12.67 2.06
CA LYS A 191 10.81 12.48 3.29
C LYS A 191 9.43 11.89 3.00
N PRO A 192 9.13 10.65 3.45
CA PRO A 192 7.91 9.96 3.06
C PRO A 192 6.64 10.68 3.55
N ALA A 193 6.66 11.30 4.73
CA ALA A 193 5.50 12.04 5.25
C ALA A 193 5.16 13.30 4.44
N ASP A 194 6.15 13.96 3.84
CA ASP A 194 5.90 15.11 2.95
C ASP A 194 5.43 14.64 1.58
N GLU A 195 6.01 13.56 1.06
CA GLU A 195 5.55 12.93 -0.17
C GLU A 195 4.10 12.43 -0.06
N ALA A 196 3.73 11.83 1.07
CA ALA A 196 2.37 11.38 1.35
C ALA A 196 1.35 12.52 1.21
N LYS A 197 1.65 13.72 1.71
CA LYS A 197 0.77 14.90 1.57
C LYS A 197 0.55 15.24 0.10
N LEU A 198 1.62 15.26 -0.70
CA LEU A 198 1.56 15.57 -2.12
C LEU A 198 0.74 14.53 -2.89
N VAL A 199 0.99 13.24 -2.63
CA VAL A 199 0.31 12.13 -3.30
C VAL A 199 -1.17 12.05 -2.93
N ILE A 200 -1.52 12.23 -1.65
CA ILE A 200 -2.92 12.26 -1.22
C ILE A 200 -3.66 13.40 -1.92
N GLN A 201 -3.05 14.59 -1.97
CA GLN A 201 -3.62 15.73 -2.69
C GLN A 201 -3.79 15.44 -4.17
N GLU A 202 -2.79 14.86 -4.82
CA GLU A 202 -2.83 14.46 -6.24
C GLU A 202 -3.97 13.47 -6.51
N LEU A 203 -4.08 12.40 -5.70
CA LEU A 203 -5.14 11.41 -5.80
C LEU A 203 -6.53 12.01 -5.62
N GLN A 204 -6.71 12.90 -4.64
CA GLN A 204 -7.98 13.58 -4.41
C GLN A 204 -8.38 14.52 -5.55
N GLN A 205 -7.42 15.13 -6.24
CA GLN A 205 -7.69 16.04 -7.35
C GLN A 205 -7.97 15.30 -8.68
N THR A 206 -7.28 14.18 -8.90
CA THR A 206 -7.27 13.47 -10.19
C THR A 206 -8.20 12.26 -10.17
N GLU A 207 -7.91 11.29 -9.30
CA GLU A 207 -8.56 9.98 -9.30
C GLU A 207 -9.81 9.90 -8.42
N LYS A 208 -9.87 10.73 -7.37
CA LYS A 208 -10.97 10.79 -6.39
C LYS A 208 -11.34 9.39 -5.85
N PRO A 209 -10.38 8.64 -5.27
CA PRO A 209 -10.66 7.33 -4.69
C PRO A 209 -11.58 7.48 -3.46
N ASP A 210 -12.42 6.48 -3.23
CA ASP A 210 -13.30 6.41 -2.06
C ASP A 210 -12.51 6.09 -0.79
N ILE A 211 -11.42 5.32 -0.94
CA ILE A 211 -10.55 4.87 0.15
C ILE A 211 -9.10 5.06 -0.28
N ILE A 212 -8.27 5.64 0.59
CA ILE A 212 -6.81 5.71 0.43
C ILE A 212 -6.16 4.92 1.56
N ILE A 213 -5.29 3.98 1.22
CA ILE A 213 -4.45 3.21 2.13
C ILE A 213 -2.99 3.55 1.82
N ALA A 214 -2.13 3.61 2.83
CA ALA A 214 -0.69 3.63 2.61
C ALA A 214 -0.10 2.27 3.00
N ALA A 215 0.59 1.62 2.06
CA ALA A 215 1.55 0.57 2.37
C ALA A 215 2.90 1.26 2.58
N THR A 216 3.50 1.09 3.75
CA THR A 216 4.70 1.80 4.16
C THR A 216 5.75 0.84 4.67
N HIS A 217 7.01 1.23 4.48
CA HIS A 217 8.16 0.59 5.07
C HIS A 217 8.95 1.62 5.90
N MET A 218 8.35 2.09 7.00
CA MET A 218 8.84 3.26 7.77
C MET A 218 9.06 2.97 9.26
N GLY A 219 8.36 1.97 9.81
CA GLY A 219 8.47 1.58 11.21
C GLY A 219 7.43 2.23 12.11
N HIS A 220 6.94 1.46 13.08
CA HIS A 220 6.06 1.94 14.12
C HIS A 220 6.83 2.15 15.44
N TYR A 221 6.96 3.42 15.83
CA TYR A 221 7.61 3.82 17.08
C TYR A 221 6.57 4.32 18.08
N ASP A 222 6.63 3.82 19.32
CA ASP A 222 5.71 4.20 20.39
C ASP A 222 5.65 5.72 20.51
N ASN A 223 4.43 6.27 20.49
CA ASN A 223 4.20 7.71 20.55
C ASN A 223 4.97 8.56 19.49
N GLY A 224 5.45 7.97 18.40
CA GLY A 224 6.29 8.65 17.41
C GLY A 224 7.70 8.94 17.93
N GLU A 225 8.18 8.19 18.93
CA GLU A 225 9.52 8.34 19.51
C GLU A 225 10.53 7.54 18.69
N HIS A 226 10.81 8.00 17.47
CA HIS A 226 11.66 7.31 16.48
C HIS A 226 13.16 7.26 16.81
N GLY A 227 13.61 8.02 17.82
CA GLY A 227 15.01 8.00 18.27
C GLY A 227 15.99 8.46 17.19
N SER A 228 16.97 7.61 16.88
CA SER A 228 17.97 7.85 15.84
C SER A 228 17.49 7.51 14.42
N ASN A 229 16.36 6.81 14.30
CA ASN A 229 15.82 6.40 13.02
C ASN A 229 15.12 7.58 12.32
N ALA A 230 14.79 7.44 11.05
CA ALA A 230 13.89 8.34 10.35
C ALA A 230 12.50 8.35 11.01
N PRO A 231 11.75 9.47 10.92
CA PRO A 231 10.37 9.54 11.36
C PRO A 231 9.48 8.45 10.75
N GLY A 232 8.71 7.78 11.61
CA GLY A 232 7.92 6.60 11.24
C GLY A 232 6.44 6.86 10.96
N ASP A 233 5.67 5.78 10.99
CA ASP A 233 4.23 5.77 10.64
C ASP A 233 3.41 6.71 11.54
N VAL A 234 3.66 6.68 12.86
CA VAL A 234 2.92 7.48 13.84
C VAL A 234 3.09 8.98 13.59
N GLU A 235 4.29 9.43 13.23
CA GLU A 235 4.57 10.84 12.95
C GLU A 235 3.97 11.28 11.61
N MET A 236 4.05 10.43 10.59
CA MET A 236 3.36 10.66 9.33
C MET A 236 1.85 10.81 9.56
N ALA A 237 1.20 9.86 10.23
CA ALA A 237 -0.23 9.89 10.53
C ALA A 237 -0.65 11.16 11.29
N ARG A 238 0.23 11.69 12.15
CA ARG A 238 -0.01 12.95 12.88
C ARG A 238 0.13 14.19 12.00
N ALA A 239 1.02 14.16 11.02
CA ALA A 239 1.30 15.26 10.09
C ALA A 239 0.31 15.35 8.92
N LEU A 240 -0.42 14.27 8.64
CA LEU A 240 -1.45 14.22 7.61
C LEU A 240 -2.80 14.78 8.10
N PRO A 241 -3.68 15.27 7.19
CA PRO A 241 -5.05 15.61 7.54
C PRO A 241 -5.77 14.43 8.20
N ALA A 242 -6.61 14.70 9.18
CA ALA A 242 -7.31 13.66 9.94
C ALA A 242 -8.19 12.79 9.01
N GLY A 243 -8.06 11.47 9.10
CA GLY A 243 -8.84 10.53 8.30
C GLY A 243 -8.54 10.58 6.80
N SER A 244 -7.42 11.18 6.38
CA SER A 244 -7.02 11.22 4.96
C SER A 244 -6.59 9.86 4.43
N LEU A 245 -6.14 8.97 5.32
CA LEU A 245 -5.92 7.56 5.05
C LEU A 245 -6.92 6.74 5.88
N ALA A 246 -7.39 5.62 5.34
CA ALA A 246 -8.17 4.66 6.13
C ALA A 246 -7.26 3.90 7.11
N MET A 247 -6.06 3.53 6.65
CA MET A 247 -5.06 2.83 7.44
C MET A 247 -3.65 3.01 6.86
N ILE A 248 -2.66 2.77 7.72
CA ILE A 248 -1.26 2.57 7.36
C ILE A 248 -0.94 1.08 7.59
N VAL A 249 -0.53 0.41 6.52
CA VAL A 249 -0.02 -0.97 6.52
C VAL A 249 1.49 -0.88 6.54
N GLY A 250 2.07 -0.98 7.74
CA GLY A 250 3.49 -0.73 7.98
C GLY A 250 4.40 -1.96 7.82
N GLY A 251 5.68 -1.73 8.09
CA GLY A 251 6.79 -2.67 8.11
C GLY A 251 8.02 -2.02 8.74
N HIS A 252 9.22 -2.55 8.51
CA HIS A 252 10.53 -2.01 8.91
C HIS A 252 10.89 -2.22 10.39
N SER A 253 10.00 -1.87 11.31
CA SER A 253 10.28 -2.06 12.74
C SER A 253 10.11 -3.52 13.20
N GLN A 254 9.59 -4.39 12.31
CA GLN A 254 9.39 -5.82 12.54
C GLN A 254 8.58 -6.15 13.80
N ASP A 255 7.52 -5.37 14.05
CA ASP A 255 6.69 -5.51 15.24
C ASP A 255 5.26 -5.95 14.92
N PRO A 256 4.66 -6.83 15.74
CA PRO A 256 3.21 -6.91 15.85
C PRO A 256 2.68 -5.66 16.56
N VAL A 257 2.05 -4.74 15.82
CA VAL A 257 1.49 -3.48 16.38
C VAL A 257 0.19 -3.73 17.16
N CYS A 258 0.32 -4.38 18.31
CA CYS A 258 -0.76 -4.66 19.25
C CYS A 258 -0.68 -3.72 20.45
N MET A 259 -1.70 -2.90 20.69
CA MET A 259 -1.62 -1.85 21.70
C MET A 259 -1.96 -2.33 23.11
N ALA A 260 -1.07 -2.06 24.06
CA ALA A 260 -1.31 -2.21 25.49
C ALA A 260 -2.03 -0.98 26.08
N ALA A 261 -1.76 0.22 25.52
CA ALA A 261 -2.39 1.48 25.88
C ALA A 261 -2.38 2.46 24.69
N GLU A 262 -2.99 3.64 24.83
CA GLU A 262 -2.95 4.68 23.78
C GLU A 262 -1.49 5.02 23.43
N ASN A 263 -1.13 4.88 22.16
CA ASN A 263 0.22 5.11 21.63
C ASN A 263 1.35 4.26 22.25
N LYS A 264 1.05 3.14 22.90
CA LYS A 264 2.05 2.21 23.45
C LYS A 264 1.75 0.77 23.05
N LYS A 265 2.65 0.15 22.26
CA LYS A 265 2.54 -1.24 21.85
C LYS A 265 2.87 -2.21 22.99
N GLN A 266 2.36 -3.42 22.87
CA GLN A 266 2.72 -4.57 23.68
C GLN A 266 4.04 -5.12 23.15
N VAL A 267 5.11 -5.01 23.95
CA VAL A 267 6.46 -5.42 23.56
C VAL A 267 6.56 -6.94 23.39
N ASP A 268 5.92 -7.70 24.27
CA ASP A 268 5.93 -9.17 24.24
C ASP A 268 4.56 -9.70 23.78
N TYR A 269 4.17 -9.38 22.55
CA TYR A 269 2.93 -9.92 21.99
C TYR A 269 3.07 -11.44 21.76
N VAL A 270 2.07 -12.19 22.20
CA VAL A 270 2.00 -13.63 21.98
C VAL A 270 0.99 -13.90 20.87
N PRO A 271 1.38 -14.53 19.74
CA PRO A 271 0.47 -14.86 18.66
C PRO A 271 -0.79 -15.59 19.18
N GLY A 272 -1.95 -15.18 18.66
CA GLY A 272 -3.26 -15.72 19.06
C GLY A 272 -3.89 -15.07 20.30
N THR A 273 -3.19 -14.16 20.98
CA THR A 273 -3.82 -13.35 22.06
C THR A 273 -4.59 -12.16 21.47
N PRO A 274 -5.63 -11.63 22.16
CA PRO A 274 -6.39 -10.51 21.65
C PRO A 274 -5.50 -9.30 21.38
N CYS A 275 -5.57 -8.79 20.15
CA CYS A 275 -4.80 -7.65 19.72
C CYS A 275 -5.73 -6.46 19.47
N LYS A 276 -5.40 -5.30 20.04
CA LYS A 276 -6.07 -4.03 19.72
C LYS A 276 -5.18 -3.24 18.80
N THR A 277 -5.69 -2.85 17.64
CA THR A 277 -4.98 -1.98 16.71
C THR A 277 -4.77 -0.60 17.31
N GLY A 278 -3.69 0.07 16.92
CA GLY A 278 -3.47 1.47 17.24
C GLY A 278 -4.55 2.32 16.62
N SER A 279 -5.13 3.22 17.42
CA SER A 279 -5.79 4.40 16.87
C SER A 279 -4.98 5.61 17.32
N THR A 280 -4.31 6.27 16.38
CA THR A 280 -4.20 7.72 16.56
C THR A 280 -5.64 8.24 16.51
N LYS A 281 -5.98 9.37 17.15
CA LYS A 281 -7.34 9.96 17.08
C LYS A 281 -7.85 10.26 15.64
N ARG A 282 -7.10 9.85 14.61
CA ARG A 282 -7.19 10.23 13.22
C ARG A 282 -7.04 9.06 12.22
N HIS A 283 -6.38 7.94 12.57
CA HIS A 283 -6.06 6.81 11.66
C HIS A 283 -5.96 5.46 12.42
N LEU A 284 -6.26 4.34 11.74
CA LEU A 284 -6.03 2.98 12.26
C LEU A 284 -4.63 2.49 11.84
N ASP A 285 -3.78 2.19 12.82
CA ASP A 285 -2.52 1.47 12.61
C ASP A 285 -2.78 -0.02 12.80
N CYS A 286 -2.57 -0.81 11.74
CA CYS A 286 -2.97 -2.21 11.76
C CYS A 286 -1.97 -3.10 12.49
N ALA A 287 -2.50 -3.98 13.33
CA ALA A 287 -1.76 -5.07 13.90
C ALA A 287 -1.66 -6.24 12.91
N GLY A 288 -0.48 -6.84 12.79
CA GLY A 288 -0.33 -8.20 12.27
C GLY A 288 -0.67 -9.23 13.35
N ALA A 289 -1.27 -10.35 12.95
CA ALA A 289 -1.45 -11.54 13.78
C ALA A 289 -0.43 -12.60 13.39
#